data_AF-A0A1X0T7N6-F1
#
_entry.id   AF-A0A1X0T7N6-F1
#
_cell.length_a   1.000
_cell.length_b   1.000
_cell.length_c   1.000
_cell.angle_alpha   90.00
_cell.angle_beta   90.00
_cell.angle_gamma   90.00
#
_symmetry.space_group_name_H-M   'P 1'
#
loop_
_entity.id
_entity.type
_entity.pdbx_description
1 polymer ?
#
loop_
_entity_poly.entity_id
_entity_poly.type
_entity_poly.pdbx_seq_one_letter_code
_entity_poly.pdbx_strand_id
1 'polypeptide(L)' 'MQKPRHAETPRGTFSLRSPVRPNPIGLHLVRIEALDIESGLVTIDAIDVVDGTPLLDIKPYHGSVDRPQEG' A
#
# COMPACT_ATOMS: atom_id res chain seq x y z
N MET A 1 -3.04 0.71 21.23
CA MET A 1 -2.89 -0.74 20.98
C MET A 1 -4.05 -1.20 20.12
N GLN A 2 -3.84 -2.19 19.24
CA GLN A 2 -4.87 -2.74 18.35
C GLN A 2 -4.84 -4.26 18.41
N LYS A 3 -6.00 -4.93 18.30
CA LYS A 3 -6.10 -6.40 18.27
C LYS A 3 -6.71 -6.84 16.93
N PRO A 4 -5.90 -7.00 15.86
CA PRO A 4 -6.37 -7.61 14.62
C PRO A 4 -6.99 -8.98 14.88
N ARG A 5 -8.00 -9.36 14.09
CA ARG A 5 -8.74 -10.62 14.29
C ARG A 5 -7.85 -11.87 14.31
N HIS A 6 -6.77 -11.86 13.53
CA HIS A 6 -5.82 -12.97 13.41
C HIS A 6 -4.66 -12.92 14.43
N ALA A 7 -4.62 -11.91 15.30
CA ALA A 7 -3.53 -11.75 16.26
C ALA A 7 -3.93 -12.28 17.65
N GLU A 8 -3.10 -13.16 18.22
CA GLU A 8 -3.27 -13.71 19.57
C GLU A 8 -3.32 -12.61 20.65
N THR A 9 -2.43 -11.63 20.54
CA THR A 9 -2.31 -10.50 21.48
C THR A 9 -2.36 -9.15 20.77
N PRO A 10 -2.81 -8.08 21.47
CA PRO A 10 -2.77 -6.73 20.90
C PRO A 10 -1.34 -6.30 20.55
N ARG A 11 -1.22 -5.52 19.48
CA ARG A 11 0.04 -5.00 18.95
C ARG A 11 0.00 -3.48 18.85
N GLY A 12 1.18 -2.85 18.88
CA GLY A 12 1.31 -1.42 18.62
C GLY A 12 1.04 -1.11 17.14
N THR A 13 0.47 0.06 16.85
CA THR A 13 0.08 0.47 15.48
C THR A 13 1.22 0.31 14.47
N PHE A 14 2.45 0.69 14.83
CA PHE A 14 3.61 0.64 13.93
C PHE A 14 4.21 -0.76 13.73
N SER A 15 3.79 -1.75 14.52
CA SER A 15 4.13 -3.16 14.30
C SER A 15 3.11 -3.88 13.42
N LEU A 16 2.13 -3.15 12.88
CA LEU A 16 1.05 -3.64 12.06
C LEU A 16 0.98 -2.87 10.74
N ARG A 17 0.27 -3.43 9.76
CA ARG A 17 -0.20 -2.71 8.56
C ARG A 17 -1.65 -2.23 8.69
N SER A 18 -2.11 -1.92 9.91
CA SER A 18 -3.51 -1.51 10.15
C SER A 18 -3.85 -0.18 9.47
N PRO A 19 -5.01 -0.03 8.81
CA PRO A 19 -5.45 1.25 8.26
C PRO A 19 -5.73 2.31 9.35
N VAL A 20 -5.97 1.89 10.59
CA VAL A 20 -6.20 2.78 11.74
C VAL A 20 -4.85 3.22 12.30
N ARG A 21 -4.33 4.37 11.86
CA ARG A 21 -3.03 4.92 12.26
C ARG A 21 -3.07 6.46 12.28
N PRO A 22 -2.15 7.16 12.98
CA PRO A 22 -2.17 8.62 13.08
C PRO A 22 -2.21 9.34 11.72
N ASN A 23 -1.47 8.82 10.74
CA ASN A 23 -1.50 9.24 9.34
C ASN A 23 -1.94 8.06 8.47
N PRO A 24 -3.23 7.97 8.04
CA PRO A 24 -3.83 6.80 7.40
C PRO A 24 -3.39 6.63 5.93
N ILE A 25 -2.10 6.54 5.69
CA ILE A 25 -1.49 6.40 4.37
C ILE A 25 -1.23 4.91 4.10
N GLY A 26 -1.86 4.37 3.06
CA GLY A 26 -1.59 3.03 2.52
C GLY A 26 -0.36 3.03 1.61
N LEU A 27 0.29 1.87 1.48
CA LEU A 27 1.39 1.67 0.54
C LEU A 27 1.16 0.36 -0.21
N HIS A 28 1.17 0.44 -1.53
CA HIS A 28 0.90 -0.68 -2.43
C HIS A 28 2.00 -0.73 -3.48
N LEU A 29 2.60 -1.92 -3.63
CA LEU A 29 3.39 -2.23 -4.82
C LEU A 29 2.42 -2.83 -5.83
N VAL A 30 2.32 -2.21 -7.00
CA VAL A 30 1.34 -2.56 -8.03
C VAL A 30 2.04 -2.87 -9.34
N ARG A 31 1.37 -3.64 -10.19
CA ARG A 31 1.79 -3.83 -11.57
C ARG A 31 0.95 -2.94 -12.46
N ILE A 32 1.61 -2.15 -13.30
CA ILE A 32 0.96 -1.36 -14.33
C ILE A 32 0.56 -2.32 -15.46
N GLU A 33 -0.74 -2.40 -15.74
CA GLU A 33 -1.31 -3.22 -16.80
C GLU A 33 -1.51 -2.41 -18.09
N ALA A 34 -1.85 -1.12 -17.98
CA ALA A 34 -1.98 -0.22 -19.13
C ALA A 34 -1.77 1.25 -18.74
N LEU A 35 -1.36 2.05 -19.71
CA LEU A 35 -1.21 3.50 -19.61
C LEU A 35 -1.94 4.18 -20.76
N ASP A 36 -2.84 5.09 -20.42
CA ASP A 36 -3.40 6.06 -21.34
C ASP A 36 -2.81 7.44 -21.02
N ILE A 37 -1.92 7.89 -21.88
CA ILE A 37 -1.18 9.14 -21.70
C ILE A 37 -2.06 10.36 -21.98
N GLU A 38 -3.07 10.23 -22.84
CA GLU A 38 -3.94 11.34 -23.20
C GLU A 38 -4.92 11.66 -22.06
N SER A 39 -5.52 10.63 -21.45
CA SER A 39 -6.41 10.80 -20.31
C SER A 39 -5.68 10.87 -18.96
N GLY A 40 -4.42 10.47 -18.91
CA GLY A 40 -3.64 10.37 -17.68
C GLY A 40 -4.04 9.17 -16.80
N LEU A 41 -4.68 8.15 -17.39
CA LEU A 41 -5.18 6.99 -16.67
C LEU A 41 -4.13 5.88 -16.60
N VAL A 42 -3.92 5.36 -15.39
CA VAL A 42 -3.05 4.21 -15.11
C VAL A 42 -3.93 3.05 -14.65
N THR A 43 -3.97 1.98 -15.45
CA THR A 43 -4.64 0.74 -15.03
C THR A 43 -3.63 -0.15 -14.32
N ILE A 44 -4.01 -0.62 -13.14
CA ILE A 44 -3.18 -1.47 -12.28
C ILE A 44 -3.89 -2.78 -11.97
N ASP A 45 -3.14 -3.76 -11.45
CA ASP A 45 -3.74 -4.95 -10.85
C ASP A 45 -4.52 -4.62 -9.56
N ALA A 46 -5.27 -5.61 -9.05
CA ALA A 46 -6.17 -5.40 -7.92
C ALA A 46 -5.42 -5.08 -6.63
N ILE A 47 -5.84 -4.01 -5.94
CA ILE A 47 -5.39 -3.59 -4.61
C ILE A 47 -6.56 -3.56 -3.62
N ASP A 48 -6.28 -3.50 -2.32
CA ASP A 48 -7.26 -3.59 -1.23
C ASP A 48 -7.76 -2.23 -0.74
N VAL A 49 -7.92 -1.26 -1.65
CA VAL A 49 -8.50 0.06 -1.35
C VAL A 49 -9.95 0.13 -1.80
N VAL A 50 -10.74 1.01 -1.16
CA VAL A 50 -12.12 1.26 -1.57
C VAL A 50 -12.16 2.24 -2.74
N ASP A 51 -13.20 2.16 -3.56
CA ASP A 51 -13.42 3.13 -4.64
C ASP A 51 -13.47 4.57 -4.11
N GLY A 52 -12.90 5.51 -4.87
CA GLY A 52 -12.75 6.91 -4.46
C GLY A 52 -11.69 7.18 -3.39
N THR A 53 -10.88 6.20 -2.98
CA THR A 53 -9.74 6.44 -2.07
C THR A 53 -8.77 7.45 -2.71
N PRO A 54 -8.42 8.55 -2.04
CA PRO A 54 -7.51 9.55 -2.60
C PRO A 54 -6.10 8.98 -2.84
N LEU A 55 -5.57 9.22 -4.04
CA LEU A 55 -4.18 8.97 -4.36
C LEU A 55 -3.33 10.15 -3.88
N LEU A 56 -2.28 9.85 -3.10
CA LEU A 56 -1.37 10.88 -2.58
C LEU A 56 -0.10 11.01 -3.41
N ASP A 57 0.44 9.91 -3.93
CA ASP A 57 1.76 9.87 -4.55
C ASP A 57 1.94 8.60 -5.40
N ILE A 58 2.79 8.67 -6.42
CA ILE A 58 3.24 7.53 -7.23
C ILE A 58 4.76 7.62 -7.34
N LYS A 59 5.45 6.51 -7.05
CA LYS A 59 6.91 6.39 -7.19
C LYS A 59 7.28 5.12 -7.97
N PRO A 60 8.35 5.16 -8.79
CA PRO A 60 8.87 3.96 -9.42
C PRO A 60 9.40 3.00 -8.36
N TYR A 61 9.11 1.71 -8.53
CA TYR A 61 9.72 0.66 -7.74
C TYR A 61 11.17 0.46 -8.16
N HIS A 62 12.09 0.53 -7.20
CA HIS A 62 13.50 0.23 -7.40
C HIS A 62 13.89 -0.98 -6.57
N GLY A 63 14.12 -2.12 -7.21
CA GLY A 63 14.45 -3.38 -6.53
C GLY A 63 15.71 -3.32 -5.66
N SER A 64 16.65 -2.41 -5.93
CA SER A 64 17.82 -2.17 -5.09
C SER A 64 17.52 -1.41 -3.78
N VAL A 65 16.36 -0.75 -3.69
CA VAL A 65 15.96 0.09 -2.56
C VAL A 65 14.78 -0.53 -1.81
N ASP A 66 13.76 -0.99 -2.55
CA ASP A 66 12.47 -1.37 -2.00
C ASP A 66 12.36 -2.86 -1.67
N ARG A 67 13.21 -3.70 -2.25
CA ARG A 67 13.25 -5.14 -1.92
C ARG A 67 14.03 -5.32 -0.61
N PRO A 68 13.47 -5.98 0.41
CA PRO A 68 14.24 -6.39 1.57
C PRO A 68 15.42 -7.25 1.14
N GLN A 69 16.60 -7.01 1.72
CA GLN A 69 17.72 -7.92 1.54
C GLN A 69 17.36 -9.28 2.15
N GLU A 70 17.59 -10.34 1.41
CA GLU A 70 17.55 -11.69 1.96
C GLU A 70 18.73 -11.82 2.93
N GLY A 71 18.45 -12.27 4.14
CA GLY A 71 19.47 -12.56 5.16
C GLY A 71 20.06 -13.95 5.02
#